data_AF-A0A836V659-F1
#
_entry.id   AF-A0A836V659-F1
#
_cell.length_a   1.000
_cell.length_b   1.000
_cell.length_c   1.000
_cell.angle_alpha   90.00
_cell.angle_beta   90.00
_cell.angle_gamma   90.00
#
_symmetry.space_group_name_H-M   'P 1'
#
loop_
_entity.id
_entity.type
_entity.pdbx_description
1 polymer ?
#
loop_
_entity_poly.entity_id
_entity_poly.type
_entity_poly.pdbx_seq_one_letter_code
_entity_poly.pdbx_strand_id
1 'polypeptide(L)'
;MLLKLAILISGRGSNMRAILNAVKKQGIPINPVVVISNKPTAGGLRIAKKYGVKTEIVESKGFQGTRWEYDQKIIHVLSKTCHWWYYIGIVSEGEVIDIIQYFIKKDIM
;
A
#
# COMPACT_ATOMS: atom_id res chain seq x y z
N MET A 1 -11.57 16.15 -6.76
CA MET A 1 -11.43 14.68 -6.68
C MET A 1 -10.54 14.34 -5.49
N LEU A 2 -10.86 13.29 -4.72
CA LEU A 2 -9.98 12.81 -3.64
C LEU A 2 -8.89 11.93 -4.22
N LEU A 3 -7.66 12.14 -3.78
CA LEU A 3 -6.49 11.36 -4.17
C LEU A 3 -6.53 10.01 -3.46
N LYS A 4 -6.29 8.91 -4.17
CA LYS A 4 -6.40 7.58 -3.55
C LYS A 4 -5.06 7.18 -2.95
N LEU A 5 -5.10 6.56 -1.78
CA LEU A 5 -3.90 6.16 -1.05
C LEU A 5 -3.93 4.65 -0.77
N ALA A 6 -2.90 3.96 -1.24
CA ALA A 6 -2.60 2.60 -0.86
C ALA A 6 -1.34 2.57 0.01
N ILE A 7 -1.34 1.75 1.05
CA ILE A 7 -0.26 1.73 2.04
C ILE A 7 0.29 0.31 2.17
N LEU A 8 1.61 0.15 2.14
CA LEU A 8 2.25 -1.15 2.31
C LEU A 8 2.95 -1.24 3.66
N ILE A 9 2.69 -2.33 4.40
CA ILE A 9 3.18 -2.48 5.78
C ILE A 9 3.85 -3.83 6.02
N SER A 10 4.91 -3.81 6.83
CA SER A 10 5.65 -5.01 7.23
C SER A 10 5.54 -5.37 8.72
N GLY A 11 4.89 -4.51 9.51
CA GLY A 11 4.98 -4.55 10.98
C GLY A 11 3.92 -3.74 11.71
N ARG A 12 4.35 -2.95 12.72
CA ARG A 12 3.45 -2.30 13.69
C ARG A 12 2.56 -1.20 13.09
N GLY A 13 2.94 -0.63 11.94
CA GLY A 13 2.14 0.38 11.23
C GLY A 13 2.11 1.76 11.89
N SER A 14 3.20 2.17 12.56
CA SER A 14 3.33 3.51 13.16
C SER A 14 3.21 4.64 12.12
N ASN A 15 3.92 4.52 10.99
CA ASN A 15 3.86 5.49 9.90
C ASN A 15 2.45 5.59 9.29
N MET A 16 1.87 4.43 8.96
CA MET A 16 0.49 4.35 8.49
C MET A 16 -0.49 5.03 9.47
N ARG A 17 -0.35 4.77 10.78
CA ARG A 17 -1.19 5.42 11.80
C ARG A 17 -1.04 6.94 11.80
N ALA A 18 0.18 7.46 11.69
CA ALA A 18 0.43 8.89 11.62
C ALA A 18 -0.24 9.52 10.39
N ILE A 19 -0.15 8.87 9.24
CA ILE A 19 -0.79 9.32 7.99
C ILE A 19 -2.31 9.31 8.12
N LEU A 20 -2.90 8.20 8.55
CA LEU A 20 -4.35 8.07 8.71
C LEU A 20 -4.90 9.10 9.72
N ASN A 21 -4.13 9.39 10.78
CA ASN A 21 -4.46 10.46 11.71
C ASN A 21 -4.41 11.85 11.06
N ALA A 22 -3.36 12.15 10.29
CA ALA A 22 -3.22 13.44 9.62
C ALA A 22 -4.35 13.66 8.60
N VAL A 23 -4.64 12.66 7.76
CA VAL A 23 -5.75 12.70 6.80
C VAL A 23 -7.08 12.98 7.50
N LYS A 24 -7.38 12.23 8.57
CA LYS A 24 -8.64 12.40 9.32
C LYS A 24 -8.73 13.74 10.05
N LYS A 25 -7.65 14.20 10.70
CA LYS A 25 -7.66 15.41 11.54
C LYS A 25 -7.57 16.70 10.72
N GLN A 26 -6.78 16.71 9.66
CA GLN A 26 -6.49 17.92 8.87
C GLN A 26 -7.39 18.03 7.64
N GLY A 27 -8.31 17.08 7.42
CA GLY A 27 -9.20 17.09 6.26
C GLY A 27 -8.45 17.01 4.94
N ILE A 28 -7.28 16.35 4.93
CA ILE A 28 -6.47 16.23 3.72
C ILE A 28 -7.31 15.48 2.67
N PRO A 29 -7.40 15.96 1.42
CA PRO A 29 -8.25 15.38 0.38
C PRO A 29 -7.68 14.07 -0.19
N ILE A 30 -7.37 13.13 0.71
CA ILE A 30 -6.84 11.80 0.44
C ILE A 30 -7.85 10.77 0.96
N ASN A 31 -8.12 9.74 0.16
CA ASN A 31 -8.93 8.60 0.51
C ASN A 31 -8.03 7.35 0.64
N PRO A 32 -7.74 6.87 1.87
CA PRO A 32 -7.07 5.60 2.07
C PRO A 32 -7.97 4.45 1.63
N VAL A 33 -7.61 3.77 0.54
CA VAL A 33 -8.47 2.73 -0.07
C VAL A 33 -8.02 1.31 0.25
N VAL A 34 -6.73 1.07 0.48
CA VAL A 34 -6.22 -0.25 0.84
C VAL A 34 -4.92 -0.20 1.62
N VAL A 35 -4.77 -1.10 2.58
CA VAL A 35 -3.51 -1.41 3.27
C VAL A 35 -3.12 -2.84 2.92
N ILE A 36 -1.96 -3.03 2.30
CA ILE A 36 -1.43 -4.35 1.95
C ILE A 36 -0.30 -4.70 2.91
N SER A 37 -0.35 -5.88 3.51
CA SER A 37 0.76 -6.37 4.33
C SER A 37 1.46 -7.57 3.73
N ASN A 38 2.80 -7.60 3.87
CA ASN A 38 3.58 -8.77 3.55
C ASN A 38 3.63 -9.83 4.67
N LYS A 39 2.98 -9.57 5.81
CA LYS A 39 2.88 -10.49 6.95
C LYS A 39 1.45 -10.55 7.49
N PRO A 40 0.85 -11.73 7.65
CA PRO A 40 -0.51 -11.85 8.19
C PRO A 40 -0.61 -11.40 9.65
N THR A 41 0.51 -11.42 10.37
CA THR A 41 0.59 -11.04 11.80
C THR A 41 0.94 -9.58 12.02
N ALA A 42 1.06 -8.76 10.97
CA ALA A 42 1.41 -7.35 11.10
C ALA A 42 0.39 -6.60 11.97
N GLY A 43 0.85 -6.03 13.08
CA GLY A 43 0.01 -5.26 14.00
C GLY A 43 -0.71 -4.07 13.33
N GLY A 44 -0.14 -3.55 12.24
CA GLY A 44 -0.74 -2.51 11.41
C GLY A 44 -2.08 -2.90 10.80
N LEU A 45 -2.34 -4.18 10.52
CA LEU A 45 -3.62 -4.63 9.96
C LEU A 45 -4.80 -4.31 10.89
N ARG A 46 -4.62 -4.49 12.21
CA ARG A 46 -5.65 -4.13 13.20
C ARG A 46 -5.89 -2.62 13.24
N ILE A 47 -4.83 -1.82 13.04
CA ILE A 47 -4.95 -0.37 13.00
C ILE A 47 -5.75 0.02 11.76
N ALA A 48 -5.38 -0.46 10.56
CA ALA A 48 -6.08 -0.17 9.31
C ALA A 48 -7.59 -0.44 9.41
N LYS A 49 -7.97 -1.60 9.95
CA LYS A 49 -9.37 -1.97 10.20
C LYS A 49 -10.09 -0.98 11.13
N LYS A 50 -9.44 -0.48 12.19
CA LYS A 50 -10.01 0.54 13.09
C LYS A 50 -10.28 1.88 12.41
N TYR A 51 -9.55 2.20 11.34
CA TYR A 51 -9.80 3.39 10.52
C TYR A 51 -10.79 3.12 9.36
N GLY A 52 -11.35 1.91 9.27
CA GLY A 52 -12.28 1.53 8.20
C GLY A 52 -11.61 1.30 6.84
N VAL A 53 -10.29 1.13 6.80
CA VAL A 53 -9.54 0.92 5.55
C VAL A 53 -9.49 -0.57 5.21
N LYS A 54 -9.75 -0.91 3.93
CA LYS A 54 -9.64 -2.28 3.43
C LYS A 54 -8.23 -2.81 3.66
N THR A 55 -8.11 -4.08 4.05
CA THR A 55 -6.81 -4.73 4.24
C THR A 55 -6.65 -5.93 3.33
N GLU A 56 -5.46 -6.10 2.77
CA GLU A 56 -5.08 -7.25 1.94
C GLU A 56 -3.75 -7.81 2.45
N ILE A 57 -3.53 -9.10 2.24
CA ILE A 57 -2.29 -9.79 2.64
C ILE A 57 -1.67 -10.39 1.38
N VAL A 58 -0.41 -10.05 1.11
CA VAL A 58 0.40 -10.64 0.05
C VAL A 58 1.69 -11.09 0.69
N GLU A 59 1.74 -12.34 1.17
CA GLU A 59 2.87 -12.82 1.98
C GLU A 59 4.17 -12.89 1.17
N SER A 60 5.25 -12.28 1.66
CA SER A 60 6.57 -12.39 1.05
C SER A 60 7.38 -13.58 1.57
N LYS A 61 7.10 -14.03 2.81
CA LYS A 61 7.83 -15.14 3.43
C LYS A 61 7.50 -16.45 2.72
N GLY A 62 8.53 -17.16 2.25
CA GLY A 62 8.37 -18.44 1.56
C GLY A 62 7.87 -18.34 0.13
N PHE A 63 7.81 -17.13 -0.44
CA PHE A 63 7.51 -16.97 -1.85
C PHE A 63 8.65 -17.54 -2.71
N GLN A 64 8.32 -18.47 -3.59
CA GLN A 64 9.30 -19.22 -4.42
C GLN A 64 9.62 -18.54 -5.75
N GLY A 65 8.90 -17.48 -6.12
CA GLY A 65 9.12 -16.75 -7.36
C GLY A 65 10.16 -15.63 -7.23
N THR A 66 10.45 -15.02 -8.36
CA THR A 66 11.30 -13.83 -8.48
C THR A 66 10.67 -12.63 -7.80
N ARG A 67 11.51 -11.64 -7.47
CA ARG A 67 11.00 -10.40 -6.89
C ARG A 67 9.94 -9.73 -7.77
N TRP A 68 10.13 -9.75 -9.09
CA TRP A 68 9.18 -9.23 -10.05
C TRP A 68 7.80 -9.92 -9.98
N GLU A 69 7.77 -11.25 -9.83
CA GLU A 69 6.51 -11.99 -9.70
C GLU A 69 5.78 -11.68 -8.38
N TYR A 70 6.53 -11.42 -7.31
CA TYR A 70 5.95 -10.95 -6.05
C TYR A 70 5.32 -9.55 -6.22
N ASP A 71 6.07 -8.67 -6.86
CA ASP A 71 5.63 -7.32 -7.17
C ASP A 71 4.36 -7.32 -8.04
N GLN A 72 4.26 -8.23 -9.02
CA GLN A 72 3.05 -8.46 -9.82
C GLN A 72 1.83 -8.88 -8.98
N LYS A 73 2.01 -9.59 -7.86
CA LYS A 73 0.90 -9.89 -6.94
C LYS A 73 0.40 -8.65 -6.22
N ILE A 74 1.31 -7.81 -5.73
CA ILE A 74 0.96 -6.50 -5.14
C ILE A 74 0.22 -5.67 -6.18
N ILE A 75 0.73 -5.71 -7.42
CA ILE A 75 0.11 -5.01 -8.53
C ILE A 75 -1.33 -5.53 -8.68
N HIS A 76 -1.52 -6.82 -8.91
CA HIS A 76 -2.85 -7.39 -9.02
C HIS A 76 -3.85 -7.01 -7.90
N VAL A 77 -3.39 -6.73 -6.67
CA VAL A 77 -4.24 -6.20 -5.60
C VAL A 77 -4.64 -4.73 -5.80
N LEU A 78 -3.73 -3.84 -6.17
CA LEU A 78 -4.09 -2.41 -6.29
C LEU A 78 -4.95 -2.13 -7.53
N SER A 79 -4.84 -2.94 -8.60
CA SER A 79 -5.68 -2.83 -9.81
C SER A 79 -7.15 -3.11 -9.51
N LYS A 80 -7.43 -4.06 -8.61
CA LYS A 80 -8.80 -4.36 -8.15
C LYS A 80 -9.44 -3.20 -7.43
N THR A 81 -8.60 -2.35 -6.83
CA THR A 81 -9.08 -1.27 -5.98
C THR A 81 -9.32 -0.03 -6.85
N CYS A 82 -8.40 0.32 -7.76
CA CYS A 82 -8.49 1.49 -8.65
C CYS A 82 -7.54 1.39 -9.87
N HIS A 83 -7.73 2.25 -10.88
CA HIS A 83 -6.67 2.54 -11.87
C HIS A 83 -5.42 3.11 -11.16
N TRP A 84 -4.27 2.53 -11.50
CA TRP A 84 -2.93 2.76 -10.93
C TRP A 84 -2.49 4.21 -10.85
N TRP A 85 -2.90 5.00 -11.84
CA TRP A 85 -2.52 6.40 -11.99
C TRP A 85 -2.96 7.32 -10.85
N TYR A 86 -3.83 6.84 -9.96
CA TYR A 86 -4.43 7.66 -8.89
C TYR A 86 -3.77 7.49 -7.50
N TYR A 87 -2.74 6.64 -7.36
CA TYR A 87 -2.09 6.40 -6.07
C TYR A 87 -0.94 7.38 -5.81
N ILE A 88 -1.11 8.30 -4.86
CA ILE A 88 -0.14 9.39 -4.60
C ILE A 88 1.06 9.00 -3.73
N GLY A 89 1.12 7.77 -3.21
CA GLY A 89 2.30 7.34 -2.48
C GLY A 89 2.08 6.02 -1.81
N ILE A 90 2.89 5.03 -2.19
CA ILE A 90 3.03 3.84 -1.37
C ILE A 90 4.01 4.20 -0.26
N VAL A 91 3.53 4.25 0.97
CA VAL A 91 4.43 4.25 2.13
C VAL A 91 4.88 2.81 2.32
N SER A 92 6.18 2.58 2.15
CA SER A 92 6.83 1.27 2.19
C SER A 92 8.10 1.34 2.99
N GLU A 93 8.38 0.30 3.77
CA GLU A 93 9.71 0.05 4.32
C GLU A 93 10.53 -0.74 3.28
N GLY A 94 11.48 -0.07 2.62
CA GLY A 94 12.58 -0.68 1.85
C GLY A 94 12.25 -1.25 0.46
N GLU A 95 11.27 -2.14 0.35
CA GLU A 95 11.16 -3.02 -0.83
C GLU A 95 10.26 -2.46 -1.95
N VAL A 96 9.10 -1.91 -1.65
CA VAL A 96 8.07 -1.56 -2.67
C VAL A 96 8.42 -0.31 -3.50
N ILE A 97 9.45 0.45 -3.09
CA ILE A 97 9.90 1.67 -3.75
C ILE A 97 10.27 1.39 -5.22
N ASP A 98 10.86 0.23 -5.50
CA ASP A 98 11.33 -0.14 -6.85
C ASP A 98 10.19 -0.33 -7.86
N ILE A 99 9.04 -0.86 -7.41
CA ILE A 99 7.86 -1.06 -8.27
C ILE A 99 7.32 0.28 -8.77
N ILE A 100 7.16 1.24 -7.86
CA ILE A 100 6.61 2.55 -8.20
C ILE A 100 7.52 3.24 -9.20
N GLN A 101 8.84 3.20 -8.96
CA GLN A 101 9.82 3.79 -9.88
C GLN A 101 9.80 3.10 -11.25
N TYR A 102 9.62 1.77 -11.29
CA TYR A 102 9.52 1.02 -12.55
C TYR A 102 8.33 1.47 -13.40
N PHE A 103 7.12 1.58 -12.82
CA PHE A 103 5.93 2.01 -13.57
C PHE A 103 6.00 3.49 -13.96
N ILE A 104 6.49 4.36 -13.08
CA ILE A 104 6.76 5.77 -13.43
C ILE A 104 7.67 5.86 -14.65
N LYS A 105 8.74 5.06 -14.72
CA LYS A 105 9.62 5.03 -15.90
C LYS A 105 8.92 4.52 -17.16
N LYS A 106 8.03 3.53 -17.05
CA LYS A 106 7.29 2.94 -18.17
C LYS A 106 6.18 3.82 -18.74
N ASP A 107 5.60 4.69 -17.92
CA ASP A 107 4.52 5.59 -18.32
C ASP A 107 5.02 6.98 -18.77
N ILE A 108 6.28 7.32 -18.46
CA ILE A 108 6.96 8.53 -18.95
C ILE A 108 7.75 8.26 -20.26
N MET A 109 7.98 6.98 -20.60
CA MET A 109 8.57 6.54 -21.87
C MET A 109 7.50 6.10 -22.86
#